data_AF-A0A7C4ETN2-F1
#
_entry.id   AF-A0A7C4ETN2-F1
#
_cell.length_a   1.000
_cell.length_b   1.000
_cell.length_c   1.000
_cell.angle_alpha   90.00
_cell.angle_beta   90.00
_cell.angle_gamma   90.00
#
_symmetry.space_group_name_H-M   'P 1'
#
loop_
_entity.id
_entity.type
_entity.pdbx_description
1 polymer ?
#
loop_
_entity_poly.entity_id
_entity_poly.type
_entity_poly.pdbx_seq_one_letter_code
_entity_poly.pdbx_strand_id
1 'polypeptide(L)'
;WEIAEKAKLPLPPVMIYGNDVTHLVTDIGIAYLYRCKDLQERRDCICAVAGASPLGRLIDGNRIGELREKKLVQYPEDLGIKVQDARRELLAAQSIEDLVAWSHGLYQPPATRIPQ
;
A
#
# COMPACT_ATOMS: atom_id res chain seq x y z
N TRP A 1 13.94 -18.43 9.31
CA TRP A 1 12.64 -17.77 9.61
C TRP A 1 12.49 -17.75 11.12
N GLU A 2 13.08 -16.74 11.78
CA GLU A 2 13.39 -16.77 13.21
C GLU A 2 12.18 -17.01 14.14
N ILE A 3 11.04 -16.37 13.86
CA ILE A 3 9.82 -16.52 14.68
C ILE A 3 9.27 -17.95 14.61
N ALA A 4 9.25 -18.55 13.42
CA ALA A 4 8.74 -19.91 13.23
C ALA A 4 9.58 -20.93 14.00
N GLU A 5 10.90 -20.75 13.98
CA GLU A 5 11.87 -21.58 14.72
C GLU A 5 11.66 -21.44 16.24
N LYS A 6 11.57 -20.20 16.75
CA LYS A 6 11.34 -19.92 18.18
C LYS A 6 9.98 -20.46 18.67
N ALA A 7 8.95 -20.34 17.85
CA ALA A 7 7.59 -20.77 18.18
C ALA A 7 7.29 -22.24 17.83
N LYS A 8 8.26 -22.98 17.29
CA LYS A 8 8.10 -24.38 16.85
C LYS A 8 6.94 -24.57 15.87
N LEU A 9 6.71 -23.58 15.00
CA LEU A 9 5.69 -23.67 13.98
C LEU A 9 6.21 -24.52 12.82
N PRO A 10 5.37 -25.42 12.25
CA PRO A 10 5.79 -26.24 11.10
C PRO A 10 6.05 -25.41 9.83
N LEU A 11 5.48 -24.21 9.76
CA LEU A 11 5.64 -23.26 8.65
C LEU A 11 5.73 -21.83 9.19
N PRO A 12 6.35 -20.90 8.43
CA PRO A 12 6.35 -19.49 8.79
C PRO A 12 4.93 -18.89 8.84
N PRO A 13 4.64 -18.03 9.83
CA PRO A 13 3.32 -17.39 9.96
C PRO A 13 3.18 -16.24 8.95
N VAL A 14 2.86 -16.58 7.70
CA VAL A 14 2.60 -15.61 6.62
C VAL A 14 1.12 -15.22 6.64
N MET A 15 0.81 -13.93 6.77
CA MET A 15 -0.58 -13.44 6.75
C MET A 15 -1.21 -13.52 5.36
N ILE A 16 -0.49 -13.05 4.34
CA ILE A 16 -0.92 -13.07 2.94
C ILE A 16 0.28 -13.54 2.12
N TYR A 17 0.10 -14.62 1.37
CA TYR A 17 1.16 -15.11 0.51
C TYR A 17 1.42 -14.17 -0.65
N GLY A 18 2.69 -14.00 -0.98
CA GLY A 18 3.11 -13.09 -2.05
C GLY A 18 2.38 -13.38 -3.36
N ASN A 19 2.17 -14.64 -3.72
CA ASN A 19 1.47 -15.09 -4.94
C ASN A 19 -0.04 -14.75 -4.96
N ASP A 20 -0.68 -14.52 -3.81
CA ASP A 20 -2.11 -14.19 -3.73
C ASP A 20 -2.37 -12.67 -3.82
N VAL A 21 -1.31 -11.86 -3.80
CA VAL A 21 -1.42 -10.40 -3.91
C VAL A 21 -1.61 -9.99 -5.36
N THR A 22 -2.67 -9.24 -5.67
CA THR A 22 -2.90 -8.71 -7.01
C THR A 22 -2.31 -7.31 -7.20
N HIS A 23 -2.36 -6.49 -6.15
CA HIS A 23 -1.87 -5.12 -6.14
C HIS A 23 -1.05 -4.86 -4.89
N LEU A 24 0.09 -4.21 -5.05
CA LEU A 24 0.84 -3.65 -3.94
C LEU A 24 0.78 -2.13 -4.06
N VAL A 25 0.27 -1.46 -3.03
CA VAL A 25 0.08 -0.01 -3.00
C VAL A 25 0.95 0.57 -1.90
N THR A 26 1.76 1.57 -2.26
CA THR A 26 2.58 2.36 -1.33
C THR A 26 2.38 3.85 -1.62
N ASP A 27 3.02 4.71 -0.83
CA ASP A 27 3.13 6.15 -1.07
C ASP A 27 3.93 6.50 -2.35
N ILE A 28 4.73 5.55 -2.86
CA ILE A 28 5.48 5.70 -4.11
C ILE A 28 4.61 5.41 -5.32
N GLY A 29 3.70 4.44 -5.23
CA GLY A 29 2.83 4.06 -6.34
C GLY A 29 2.17 2.69 -6.19
N ILE A 30 1.65 2.19 -7.31
CA ILE A 30 0.92 0.93 -7.41
C ILE A 30 1.69 -0.04 -8.30
N ALA A 31 1.91 -1.26 -7.82
CA ALA A 31 2.40 -2.38 -8.63
C ALA A 31 1.27 -3.37 -8.92
N TYR A 32 0.98 -3.59 -10.20
CA TYR A 32 -0.07 -4.48 -10.72
C TYR A 32 0.45 -5.92 -10.85
N LEU A 33 0.68 -6.56 -9.71
CA LEU A 33 1.36 -7.84 -9.62
C LEU A 33 0.63 -9.00 -10.33
N TYR A 34 -0.69 -8.90 -10.51
CA TYR A 34 -1.47 -9.90 -11.28
C TYR A 34 -1.14 -9.91 -12.78
N ARG A 35 -0.51 -8.85 -13.31
CA ARG A 35 -0.09 -8.74 -14.72
C ARG A 35 1.34 -9.20 -14.96
N CYS A 36 2.09 -9.47 -13.91
CA CYS A 36 3.49 -9.90 -14.02
C CYS A 36 3.54 -11.30 -14.62
N LYS A 37 4.37 -11.48 -15.65
CA LYS A 37 4.49 -12.74 -16.38
C LYS A 37 5.28 -13.81 -15.61
N ASP A 38 6.18 -13.39 -14.72
CA ASP A 38 7.07 -14.26 -13.97
C ASP A 38 7.45 -13.66 -12.60
N LEU A 39 8.16 -14.45 -11.78
CA LEU A 39 8.58 -14.04 -10.44
C LEU A 39 9.61 -12.90 -10.45
N GLN A 40 10.42 -12.79 -11.51
CA GLN A 40 11.42 -11.73 -11.61
C GLN A 40 10.74 -10.39 -11.89
N GLU A 41 9.84 -10.34 -12.86
CA GLU A 41 9.05 -9.14 -13.16
C GLU A 41 8.18 -8.74 -11.96
N ARG A 42 7.62 -9.72 -11.25
CA ARG A 42 6.91 -9.47 -9.99
C ARG A 42 7.82 -8.84 -8.93
N ARG A 43 9.04 -9.36 -8.76
CA ARG A 43 10.02 -8.81 -7.83
C ARG A 43 10.42 -7.39 -8.22
N ASP A 44 10.69 -7.14 -9.50
CA ASP A 44 11.03 -5.82 -10.01
C ASP A 44 9.89 -4.83 -9.73
N CYS A 45 8.62 -5.21 -9.98
CA CYS A 45 7.47 -4.37 -9.67
C CYS A 45 7.36 -4.05 -8.17
N ILE A 46 7.61 -5.04 -7.29
CA ILE A 46 7.65 -4.82 -5.84
C ILE A 46 8.77 -3.82 -5.48
N CYS A 47 9.97 -4.01 -6.02
CA CYS A 47 11.10 -3.10 -5.76
C CYS A 47 10.77 -1.67 -6.23
N ALA A 48 10.15 -1.51 -7.40
CA ALA A 48 9.81 -0.21 -7.95
C ALA A 48 8.93 0.64 -7.02
N VAL A 49 8.01 0.02 -6.27
CA VAL A 49 7.13 0.73 -5.32
C VAL A 49 7.64 0.70 -3.88
N ALA A 50 8.82 0.14 -3.60
CA ALA A 50 9.35 -0.04 -2.25
C ALA A 50 10.18 1.16 -1.72
N GLY A 51 10.28 2.26 -2.49
CA GLY A 51 10.90 3.51 -2.07
C GLY A 51 12.38 3.37 -1.67
N ALA A 52 12.81 4.09 -0.64
CA ALA A 52 14.21 4.08 -0.16
C ALA A 52 14.60 2.84 0.67
N SER A 53 13.71 1.84 0.75
CA SER A 53 14.00 0.60 1.48
C SER A 53 15.15 -0.19 0.85
N PRO A 54 15.78 -1.13 1.57
CA PRO A 54 16.77 -2.02 0.98
C PRO A 54 16.28 -2.75 -0.27
N LEU A 55 14.99 -3.09 -0.36
CA LEU A 55 14.39 -3.70 -1.55
C LEU A 55 14.28 -2.70 -2.71
N GLY A 56 13.82 -1.48 -2.45
CA GLY A 56 13.69 -0.46 -3.49
C GLY A 56 15.03 -0.02 -4.07
N ARG A 57 16.14 -0.19 -3.32
CA ARG A 57 17.50 0.04 -3.83
C ARG A 57 18.03 -1.06 -4.76
N LEU A 58 17.31 -2.17 -4.93
CA LEU A 58 17.72 -3.28 -5.81
C LEU A 58 17.33 -3.07 -7.28
N ILE A 59 16.56 -2.03 -7.59
CA ILE A 59 16.08 -1.75 -8.94
C ILE A 59 16.62 -0.39 -9.41
N ASP A 60 16.98 -0.31 -10.68
CA ASP A 60 17.45 0.94 -11.30
C ASP A 60 16.31 1.71 -12.00
N GLY A 61 16.58 2.98 -12.29
CA GLY A 61 15.61 3.88 -12.90
C GLY A 61 15.18 3.50 -14.32
N ASN A 62 16.06 2.85 -15.10
CA ASN A 62 15.70 2.42 -16.46
C ASN A 62 14.66 1.31 -16.39
N ARG A 63 14.89 0.33 -15.50
CA ARG A 63 13.95 -0.75 -15.28
C ARG A 63 12.60 -0.25 -14.75
N ILE A 64 12.60 0.72 -13.84
CA ILE A 64 11.36 1.37 -13.38
C ILE A 64 10.62 2.01 -14.57
N GLY A 65 11.33 2.73 -15.45
CA GLY A 65 10.76 3.34 -16.65
C GLY A 65 10.03 2.32 -17.53
N GLU A 66 10.67 1.19 -17.84
CA GLU A 66 10.06 0.10 -18.61
C GLU A 66 8.79 -0.47 -17.96
N LEU A 67 8.80 -0.64 -16.63
CA LEU A 67 7.64 -1.15 -15.90
C LEU A 67 6.47 -0.16 -15.93
N ARG A 68 6.76 1.15 -15.86
CA ARG A 68 5.76 2.22 -15.98
C ARG A 68 5.17 2.29 -17.39
N GLU A 69 6.01 2.20 -18.43
CA GLU A 69 5.56 2.15 -19.83
C GLU A 69 4.62 0.96 -20.09
N LYS A 70 4.92 -0.21 -19.51
CA LYS A 70 4.07 -1.41 -19.59
C LYS A 70 2.82 -1.34 -18.70
N LYS A 71 2.68 -0.29 -17.90
CA LYS A 71 1.64 -0.12 -16.86
C LYS A 71 1.63 -1.27 -15.84
N LEU A 72 2.78 -1.90 -15.60
CA LEU A 72 2.97 -2.86 -14.52
C LEU A 72 3.17 -2.14 -13.19
N VAL A 73 3.69 -0.91 -13.26
CA VAL A 73 3.78 0.04 -12.15
C VAL A 73 3.13 1.34 -12.59
N GLN A 74 2.42 2.02 -11.70
CA GLN A 74 1.95 3.39 -11.92
C GLN A 74 2.25 4.23 -10.68
N TYR A 75 2.91 5.36 -10.89
CA TYR A 75 3.14 6.37 -9.86
C TYR A 75 1.97 7.37 -9.84
N PRO A 76 1.82 8.21 -8.78
CA PRO A 76 0.75 9.19 -8.70
C PRO A 76 0.59 10.03 -9.97
N GLU A 77 1.68 10.47 -10.59
CA GLU A 77 1.65 11.27 -11.81
C GLU A 77 1.12 10.50 -13.03
N ASP A 78 1.30 9.17 -13.09
CA ASP A 78 0.72 8.32 -14.15
C ASP A 78 -0.81 8.21 -14.03
N LEU A 79 -1.35 8.53 -12.85
CA LEU A 79 -2.76 8.55 -12.54
C LEU A 79 -3.35 9.97 -12.58
N GLY A 80 -2.54 10.98 -12.92
CA GLY A 80 -2.95 12.39 -12.88
C GLY A 80 -3.11 12.94 -11.46
N ILE A 81 -2.52 12.29 -10.45
CA ILE A 81 -2.58 12.68 -9.05
C ILE A 81 -1.34 13.49 -8.70
N LYS A 82 -1.55 14.69 -8.16
CA LYS A 82 -0.47 15.50 -7.58
C LYS A 82 -0.39 15.20 -6.08
N VAL A 83 0.75 14.68 -5.63
CA VAL A 83 0.94 14.27 -4.22
C VAL A 83 0.65 15.41 -3.24
N GLN A 84 0.99 16.65 -3.59
CA GLN A 84 0.74 17.84 -2.76
C GLN A 84 -0.75 18.18 -2.53
N ASP A 85 -1.66 17.59 -3.31
CA ASP A 85 -3.11 17.79 -3.19
C ASP A 85 -3.71 16.78 -2.18
N ALA A 86 -2.97 15.73 -1.80
CA ALA A 86 -3.39 14.73 -0.82
C ALA A 86 -3.34 15.29 0.62
N ARG A 87 -4.37 16.05 0.99
CA ARG A 87 -4.46 16.75 2.28
C ARG A 87 -5.71 16.35 3.07
N ARG A 88 -5.73 16.71 4.37
CA ARG A 88 -6.81 16.33 5.31
C ARG A 88 -8.17 16.89 4.89
N GLU A 89 -8.17 18.00 4.16
CA GLU A 89 -9.37 18.67 3.65
C GLU A 89 -10.13 17.82 2.62
N LEU A 90 -9.51 16.76 2.05
CA LEU A 90 -10.20 15.79 1.19
C LEU A 90 -11.09 14.81 1.96
N LEU A 91 -10.96 14.71 3.29
CA LEU A 91 -11.80 13.84 4.10
C LEU A 91 -13.21 14.43 4.22
N ALA A 92 -14.24 13.64 3.91
CA ALA A 92 -15.65 14.04 4.06
C ALA A 92 -16.06 14.32 5.52
N ALA A 93 -15.40 13.66 6.48
CA ALA A 93 -15.51 13.91 7.90
C ALA A 93 -14.09 13.97 8.48
N GLN A 94 -13.76 15.06 9.17
CA GLN A 94 -12.43 15.34 9.67
C GLN A 94 -12.28 14.96 11.15
N SER A 95 -13.37 14.81 11.88
CA SER A 95 -13.38 14.36 13.27
C SER A 95 -14.44 13.29 13.56
N ILE A 96 -14.43 12.77 14.80
CA ILE A 96 -15.47 11.86 15.27
C ILE A 96 -16.81 12.58 15.39
N GLU A 97 -16.80 13.85 15.80
CA GLU A 97 -17.99 14.70 15.88
C GLU A 97 -18.60 14.89 14.49
N ASP A 98 -17.78 15.09 13.46
CA ASP A 98 -18.25 15.11 12.08
C ASP A 98 -18.96 13.79 11.74
N LEU A 99 -18.37 12.64 12.06
CA LEU A 99 -19.00 11.34 11.80
C LEU A 99 -20.35 11.18 12.55
N VAL A 100 -20.45 11.68 13.79
CA VAL A 100 -21.72 11.68 14.54
C VAL A 100 -22.76 12.57 13.85
N ALA A 101 -22.37 13.77 13.43
CA ALA A 101 -23.23 14.69 12.71
C ALA A 101 -23.71 14.10 11.38
N TRP A 102 -22.81 13.50 10.60
CA TRP A 102 -23.11 12.79 9.35
C TRP A 102 -24.04 11.60 9.56
N SER A 103 -23.94 10.92 10.71
CA SER A 103 -24.84 9.82 11.05
C SER A 103 -26.21 10.26 11.57
N HIS A 104 -26.46 11.57 11.70
CA HIS A 104 -27.65 12.12 12.38
C HIS A 104 -27.84 11.58 13.82
N GLY A 105 -26.72 11.37 14.54
CA GLY A 105 -26.73 10.84 15.91
C GLY A 105 -26.94 9.33 16.02
N LEU A 106 -27.01 8.58 14.91
CA LEU A 106 -27.10 7.12 14.92
C LEU A 106 -25.77 6.46 15.33
N TYR A 107 -24.65 7.09 15.04
CA TYR A 107 -23.35 6.67 15.51
C TYR A 107 -23.08 7.22 16.91
N GLN A 108 -22.94 6.33 17.88
CA GLN A 108 -22.60 6.65 19.27
C GLN A 108 -21.19 6.13 19.57
N PRO A 109 -20.14 6.96 19.46
CA PRO A 109 -18.77 6.52 19.67
C PRO A 109 -18.56 6.04 21.11
N PRO A 110 -17.75 5.01 21.34
CA PRO A 110 -17.39 4.58 22.69
C PRO A 110 -16.64 5.70 23.41
N ALA A 111 -16.73 5.74 24.75
CA ALA A 111 -16.14 6.80 25.58
C ALA A 111 -14.63 7.02 25.35
N THR A 112 -13.91 6.01 24.85
CA THR A 112 -12.48 6.10 24.49
C THR A 112 -12.19 6.99 23.28
N ARG A 113 -13.20 7.40 22.52
CA ARG A 113 -13.07 8.21 21.29
C ARG A 113 -13.72 9.59 21.39
N ILE A 114 -14.27 9.94 22.54
CA ILE A 114 -14.78 11.28 22.80
C ILE A 114 -13.60 12.12 23.30
N PRO A 115 -13.18 13.20 22.61
CA PRO A 115 -12.17 14.10 23.14
C PRO A 115 -12.68 14.74 24.44
N GLN A 116 -11.82 14.80 25.47
CA GLN A 116 -12.11 15.53 26.71
C GLN A 116 -12.20 17.04 26.47
#